data_AF-A0A954NWN6-F1
#
_entry.id   AF-A0A954NWN6-F1
#
_cell.length_a   1.000
_cell.length_b   1.000
_cell.length_c   1.000
_cell.angle_alpha   90.00
_cell.angle_beta   90.00
_cell.angle_gamma   90.00
#
_symmetry.space_group_name_H-M   'P 1'
#
loop_
_entity.id
_entity.type
_entity.pdbx_description
1 polymer ?
#
loop_
_entity_poly.entity_id
_entity_poly.type
_entity_poly.pdbx_seq_one_letter_code
_entity_poly.pdbx_strand_id
1 'polypeptide(L)'
;PEQWIRILGHRIGKLDIKEYSRDLQLNAGLWKGFDVEIGDGDCGWPAVRKALEEIGYQGWATAEVPGGGRERLADIAQRMDNVLAIKAV
;
A
#
# COMPACT_ATOMS: atom_id res chain seq x y z
N PRO A 1 0.37 7.61 -6.78
CA PRO A 1 -0.55 6.46 -7.05
C PRO A 1 -2.02 6.89 -7.23
N GLU A 2 -2.48 7.84 -6.44
CA GLU A 2 -3.82 8.43 -6.34
C GLU A 2 -4.44 8.94 -7.65
N GLN A 3 -3.64 9.37 -8.63
CA GLN A 3 -4.17 9.82 -9.93
C GLN A 3 -4.87 8.69 -10.68
N TRP A 4 -4.26 7.50 -10.73
CA TRP A 4 -4.80 6.34 -11.43
C TRP A 4 -6.10 5.84 -10.80
N ILE A 5 -6.23 5.98 -9.48
CA ILE A 5 -7.45 5.58 -8.78
C ILE A 5 -8.66 6.35 -9.33
N ARG A 6 -8.52 7.67 -9.50
CA ARG A 6 -9.58 8.52 -10.09
C ARG A 6 -9.86 8.20 -11.55
N ILE A 7 -8.82 7.91 -12.32
CA ILE A 7 -8.94 7.58 -13.76
C ILE A 7 -9.64 6.23 -13.97
N LEU A 8 -9.32 5.24 -13.14
CA LEU A 8 -9.88 3.90 -13.26
C LEU A 8 -11.28 3.82 -12.64
N GLY A 9 -11.50 4.51 -11.52
CA GLY A 9 -12.78 4.55 -10.81
C GLY A 9 -13.27 3.15 -10.47
N HIS A 10 -14.53 2.87 -10.81
CA HIS A 10 -15.20 1.59 -10.58
C HIS A 10 -14.57 0.38 -11.32
N ARG A 11 -13.60 0.59 -12.21
CA ARG A 11 -12.89 -0.51 -12.91
C ARG A 11 -11.85 -1.19 -12.03
N ILE A 12 -11.52 -0.63 -10.86
CA ILE A 12 -10.59 -1.24 -9.91
C ILE A 12 -11.31 -2.41 -9.23
N GLY A 13 -10.83 -3.65 -9.47
CA GLY A 13 -11.38 -4.84 -8.82
C GLY A 13 -10.69 -5.21 -7.51
N LYS A 14 -9.38 -4.99 -7.41
CA LYS A 14 -8.53 -5.40 -6.28
C LYS A 14 -7.36 -4.42 -6.13
N LEU A 15 -6.90 -4.22 -4.90
CA LEU A 15 -5.66 -3.52 -4.58
C LEU A 15 -4.57 -4.51 -4.17
N ASP A 16 -3.37 -4.33 -4.71
CA ASP A 16 -2.14 -4.94 -4.23
C ASP A 16 -1.32 -3.85 -3.52
N ILE A 17 -1.02 -4.07 -2.25
CA ILE A 17 -0.44 -3.08 -1.33
C ILE A 17 1.03 -3.43 -1.08
N LYS A 18 1.89 -2.51 -1.48
CA LYS A 18 3.33 -2.51 -1.22
C LYS A 18 3.80 -1.08 -1.03
N GLU A 19 5.04 -0.93 -0.60
CA GLU A 19 5.65 0.37 -0.38
C GLU A 19 6.83 0.58 -1.34
N TYR A 20 7.21 1.84 -1.51
CA TYR A 20 8.31 2.22 -2.36
C TYR A 20 9.07 3.41 -1.76
N SER A 21 10.39 3.27 -1.64
CA SER A 21 11.29 4.33 -1.21
C SER A 21 12.02 4.94 -2.40
N ARG A 22 11.82 6.24 -2.62
CA ARG A 22 12.57 7.01 -3.62
C ARG A 22 14.01 7.22 -3.19
N ASP A 23 14.28 7.28 -1.89
CA ASP A 23 15.66 7.37 -1.39
C ASP A 23 16.46 6.11 -1.74
N LEU A 24 15.93 4.92 -1.41
CA LEU A 24 16.57 3.66 -1.78
C LEU A 24 16.67 3.49 -3.30
N GLN A 25 15.65 3.93 -4.05
CA GLN A 25 15.72 3.96 -5.51
C GLN A 25 16.92 4.77 -6.00
N LEU A 26 17.08 6.01 -5.49
CA LEU A 26 18.10 6.94 -5.95
C LEU A 26 19.51 6.49 -5.56
N ASN A 27 19.65 5.92 -4.35
CA ASN A 27 20.96 5.61 -3.77
C ASN A 27 21.42 4.17 -4.02
N ALA A 28 20.50 3.22 -4.20
CA ALA A 28 20.81 1.79 -4.31
C ALA A 28 20.25 1.13 -5.58
N GLY A 29 19.47 1.86 -6.39
CA GLY A 29 18.98 1.44 -7.70
C GLY A 29 17.48 1.17 -7.75
N LEU A 30 16.91 1.14 -8.97
CA LEU A 30 15.46 1.13 -9.20
C LEU A 30 14.71 0.09 -8.36
N TRP A 31 15.18 -1.15 -8.38
CA TRP A 31 14.52 -2.26 -7.69
C TRP A 31 14.69 -2.20 -6.17
N LYS A 32 15.72 -1.53 -5.67
CA LYS A 32 15.95 -1.34 -4.24
C LYS A 32 14.91 -0.43 -3.59
N GLY A 33 14.19 0.36 -4.38
CA GLY A 33 13.04 1.11 -3.88
C GLY A 33 11.96 0.23 -3.24
N PHE A 34 11.85 -1.06 -3.62
CA PHE A 34 10.89 -2.00 -3.02
C PHE A 34 11.43 -2.74 -1.79
N ASP A 35 12.72 -2.56 -1.42
CA ASP A 35 13.31 -3.15 -0.21
C ASP A 35 12.95 -2.31 1.03
N VAL A 36 11.66 -2.00 1.19
CA VAL A 36 11.11 -1.20 2.30
C VAL A 36 9.78 -1.80 2.77
N GLU A 37 9.51 -1.68 4.07
CA GLU A 37 8.29 -2.19 4.67
C GLU A 37 7.08 -1.29 4.40
N ILE A 38 5.87 -1.87 4.44
CA ILE A 38 4.62 -1.12 4.26
C ILE A 38 4.54 0.02 5.27
N GLY A 39 4.40 1.25 4.79
CA GLY A 39 4.29 2.46 5.60
C GLY A 39 5.61 3.16 5.92
N ASP A 40 6.76 2.56 5.59
CA ASP A 40 8.09 3.13 5.89
C ASP A 40 8.74 3.83 4.68
N GLY A 41 8.00 3.99 3.58
CA GLY A 41 8.48 4.61 2.33
C GLY A 41 7.78 5.92 1.98
N ASP A 42 7.70 6.19 0.69
CA ASP A 42 7.26 7.48 0.14
C ASP A 42 5.83 7.48 -0.39
N CYS A 43 5.08 6.37 -0.31
CA CYS A 43 3.70 6.36 -0.76
C CYS A 43 2.84 7.37 0.03
N GLY A 44 2.18 8.27 -0.69
CA GLY A 44 1.23 9.24 -0.14
C GLY A 44 -0.10 8.59 0.29
N TRP A 45 -0.07 7.70 1.28
CA TRP A 45 -1.24 6.94 1.75
C TRP A 45 -2.47 7.80 2.08
N PRO A 46 -2.37 9.00 2.69
CA PRO A 46 -3.53 9.88 2.87
C PRO A 46 -4.21 10.27 1.55
N ALA A 47 -3.43 10.57 0.51
CA ALA A 47 -3.96 10.93 -0.81
C ALA A 47 -4.55 9.72 -1.55
N VAL A 48 -3.94 8.53 -1.37
CA VAL A 48 -4.46 7.26 -1.87
C VAL A 48 -5.82 6.94 -1.24
N ARG A 49 -5.91 6.98 0.10
CA ARG A 49 -7.18 6.74 0.81
C ARG A 49 -8.28 7.71 0.37
N LYS A 50 -7.95 9.00 0.28
CA LYS A 50 -8.90 10.01 -0.23
C LYS A 50 -9.41 9.67 -1.64
N ALA A 51 -8.52 9.25 -2.54
CA ALA A 51 -8.92 8.87 -3.89
C ALA A 51 -9.79 7.59 -3.91
N LEU A 52 -9.52 6.62 -3.03
CA LEU A 52 -10.35 5.41 -2.88
C LEU A 52 -11.74 5.74 -2.34
N GLU A 53 -11.83 6.66 -1.37
CA GLU A 53 -13.10 7.20 -0.85
C GLU A 53 -13.91 7.90 -1.95
N GLU A 54 -13.26 8.77 -2.73
CA GLU A 54 -13.91 9.52 -3.82
C GLU A 54 -14.57 8.61 -4.87
N ILE A 55 -14.01 7.41 -5.11
CA ILE A 55 -14.59 6.43 -6.04
C ILE A 55 -15.49 5.40 -5.35
N GLY A 56 -15.66 5.49 -4.03
CA GLY A 56 -16.48 4.57 -3.24
C GLY A 56 -15.95 3.12 -3.24
N TYR A 57 -14.63 2.92 -3.27
CA TYR A 57 -14.06 1.58 -3.32
C TYR A 57 -14.30 0.78 -2.02
N GLN A 58 -14.84 -0.43 -2.14
CA GLN A 58 -15.11 -1.35 -1.02
C GLN A 58 -14.63 -2.79 -1.31
N GLY A 59 -13.71 -2.94 -2.27
CA GLY A 59 -13.19 -4.24 -2.69
C GLY A 59 -12.02 -4.76 -1.84
N TRP A 60 -11.39 -5.82 -2.33
CA TRP A 60 -10.30 -6.51 -1.63
C TRP A 60 -8.95 -5.78 -1.76
N ALA A 61 -8.19 -5.76 -0.66
CA ALA A 61 -6.78 -5.41 -0.65
C ALA A 61 -5.93 -6.62 -0.22
N THR A 62 -4.75 -6.78 -0.80
CA THR A 62 -3.79 -7.84 -0.44
C THR A 62 -2.41 -7.24 -0.29
N ALA A 63 -1.65 -7.69 0.72
CA ALA A 63 -0.25 -7.29 0.87
C ALA A 63 0.60 -7.99 -0.21
N GLU A 64 1.32 -7.22 -1.03
CA GLU A 64 2.25 -7.69 -2.06
C GLU A 64 3.69 -7.56 -1.54
N VAL A 65 4.00 -8.32 -0.48
CA VAL A 65 5.31 -8.34 0.19
C VAL A 65 5.72 -9.78 0.54
N PRO A 66 7.01 -10.04 0.80
CA PRO A 66 7.45 -11.34 1.30
C PRO A 66 6.70 -11.73 2.58
N GLY A 67 6.05 -12.89 2.54
CA GLY A 67 5.36 -13.49 3.68
C GLY A 67 6.33 -14.09 4.71
N GLY A 68 5.78 -14.83 5.67
CA GLY A 68 6.58 -15.49 6.70
C GLY A 68 5.71 -16.24 7.72
N GLY A 69 6.30 -16.51 8.89
CA GLY A 69 5.59 -17.10 10.02
C GLY A 69 4.61 -16.13 10.70
N ARG A 70 3.98 -16.59 11.78
CA ARG A 70 2.93 -15.86 12.51
C ARG A 70 3.30 -14.41 12.86
N GLU A 71 4.49 -14.19 13.40
CA GLU A 71 4.94 -12.85 13.80
C GLU A 71 5.05 -11.90 12.60
N ARG A 72 5.61 -12.38 11.48
CA ARG A 72 5.69 -11.60 10.24
C ARG A 72 4.29 -11.29 9.68
N LEU A 73 3.38 -12.27 9.69
CA LEU A 73 2.02 -12.03 9.21
C LEU A 73 1.25 -11.04 10.09
N ALA A 74 1.49 -11.04 11.40
CA ALA A 74 0.90 -10.07 12.32
C ALA A 74 1.42 -8.65 12.06
N ASP A 75 2.74 -8.49 11.83
CA ASP A 75 3.35 -7.20 11.46
C ASP A 75 2.79 -6.69 10.12
N ILE A 76 2.72 -7.52 9.09
CA ILE A 76 2.15 -7.15 7.79
C ILE A 76 0.68 -6.70 7.96
N ALA A 77 -0.12 -7.44 8.73
CA ALA A 77 -1.52 -7.07 8.98
C ALA A 77 -1.62 -5.71 9.67
N GLN A 78 -0.82 -5.46 10.71
CA GLN A 78 -0.83 -4.18 11.41
C GLN A 78 -0.42 -3.01 10.49
N ARG A 79 0.56 -3.22 9.61
CA ARG A 79 1.00 -2.21 8.64
C ARG A 79 -0.09 -1.92 7.60
N MET A 80 -0.76 -2.95 7.10
CA MET A 80 -1.93 -2.82 6.22
C MET A 80 -3.04 -1.99 6.88
N ASP A 81 -3.38 -2.29 8.13
CA ASP A 81 -4.38 -1.53 8.89
C ASP A 81 -3.99 -0.06 9.03
N ASN A 82 -2.72 0.22 9.32
CA ASN A 82 -2.20 1.57 9.46
C ASN A 82 -2.28 2.36 8.15
N VAL A 83 -1.82 1.80 7.02
CA VAL A 83 -1.78 2.53 5.74
C VAL A 83 -3.15 2.66 5.10
N LEU A 84 -4.06 1.72 5.34
CA LEU A 84 -5.46 1.78 4.88
C LEU A 84 -6.38 2.47 5.89
N ALA A 85 -5.89 2.81 7.09
CA ALA A 85 -6.66 3.39 8.18
C ALA A 85 -7.90 2.54 8.55
N ILE A 86 -7.76 1.22 8.50
CA ILE A 86 -8.80 0.28 8.91
C ILE A 86 -8.76 0.19 10.43
N LYS A 87 -9.91 0.37 11.08
CA LYS A 87 -10.00 0.15 12.53
C LYS A 87 -9.89 -1.34 12.79
N ALA A 88 -8.96 -1.74 13.66
CA ALA A 88 -8.98 -3.08 14.23
C ALA A 88 -10.35 -3.32 14.88
N VAL A 89 -10.99 -4.42 14.49
CA VAL A 89 -12.25 -4.91 15.08
C VAL A 89 -11.94 -5.65 16.37
#